data_AF-A0A738HKK3-F1
#
_entry.id   AF-A0A738HKK3-F1
#
_cell.length_a   1.000
_cell.length_b   1.000
_cell.length_c   1.000
_cell.angle_alpha   90.00
_cell.angle_beta   90.00
_cell.angle_gamma   90.00
#
_symmetry.space_group_name_H-M   'P 1'
#
loop_
_entity.id
_entity.type
_entity.pdbx_description
1 polymer ?
#
loop_
_entity_poly.entity_id
_entity_poly.type
_entity_poly.pdbx_seq_one_letter_code
_entity_poly.pdbx_strand_id
1 'polypeptide(L)' 'MRVSGSASSQDIISRINSKNINNNDSNEVKRIRDALCIESKERILYPQNLSRDNLKQMAR' A
#
# COMPACT_ATOMS: atom_id res chain seq x y z
N MET A 1 -15.72 -13.17 10.38
CA MET A 1 -15.72 -11.76 9.93
C MET A 1 -14.92 -11.69 8.63
N ARG A 2 -15.54 -11.35 7.50
CA ARG A 2 -14.81 -11.15 6.23
C ARG A 2 -14.13 -9.79 6.31
N VAL A 3 -12.80 -9.76 6.31
CA VAL A 3 -12.02 -8.51 6.23
C VAL A 3 -12.02 -8.07 4.76
N SER A 4 -13.11 -7.45 4.31
CA SER A 4 -13.17 -6.77 3.01
C SER A 4 -12.54 -5.38 3.18
N GLY A 5 -11.22 -5.31 3.08
CA GLY A 5 -10.45 -4.10 3.35
C GLY A 5 -9.19 -4.00 2.51
N SER A 6 -9.24 -4.37 1.23
CA SER A 6 -8.20 -3.94 0.29
C SER A 6 -8.49 -2.48 -0.02
N ALA A 7 -7.85 -1.54 0.69
CA ALA A 7 -7.76 -0.17 0.20
C ALA A 7 -7.09 -0.25 -1.19
N SER A 8 -7.78 0.17 -2.23
CA SER A 8 -7.21 0.16 -3.57
C SER A 8 -6.02 1.15 -3.60
N SER A 9 -5.11 0.96 -4.56
CA SER A 9 -4.00 1.90 -4.77
C SER A 9 -4.49 3.36 -4.87
N GLN A 10 -5.64 3.58 -5.50
CA GLN A 10 -6.27 4.89 -5.64
C GLN A 10 -6.74 5.49 -4.31
N ASP A 11 -7.25 4.66 -3.39
CA ASP A 11 -7.66 5.11 -2.05
C ASP A 11 -6.47 5.54 -1.20
N ILE A 12 -5.33 4.86 -1.35
CA ILE A 12 -4.09 5.22 -0.64
C ILE A 12 -3.57 6.57 -1.16
N ILE A 13 -3.55 6.75 -2.49
CA ILE A 13 -3.13 7.99 -3.14
C ILE A 13 -4.02 9.16 -2.70
N SER A 14 -5.33 8.96 -2.65
CA SER A 14 -6.26 10.01 -2.24
C SER A 14 -6.08 10.41 -0.77
N ARG A 15 -5.87 9.45 0.13
CA ARG A 15 -5.65 9.72 1.57
C ARG A 15 -4.32 10.42 1.84
N ILE A 16 -3.23 9.98 1.23
CA ILE A 16 -1.88 10.57 1.44
C ILE A 16 -1.82 12.02 0.94
N ASN A 17 -2.54 12.34 -0.15
CA ASN A 17 -2.60 13.69 -0.70
C ASN A 17 -3.73 14.55 -0.13
N SER A 18 -4.52 14.01 0.79
CA SER A 18 -5.64 14.72 1.38
C SER A 18 -5.16 15.91 2.24
N LYS A 19 -6.00 16.95 2.34
CA LYS A 19 -5.70 18.12 3.16
C LYS A 19 -6.24 18.02 4.59
N ASN A 20 -7.07 17.02 4.87
CA ASN A 20 -7.68 16.78 6.18
C ASN A 20 -6.78 15.93 7.10
N ILE A 21 -5.49 16.27 7.13
CA ILE A 21 -4.47 15.64 7.96
C ILE A 21 -4.17 16.61 9.10
N ASN A 22 -4.13 16.10 10.33
CA ASN A 22 -3.73 16.92 11.47
C ASN A 22 -2.31 17.48 11.22
N ASN A 23 -2.09 18.76 11.48
CA ASN A 23 -0.79 19.39 11.27
C ASN A 23 0.34 18.68 12.00
N ASN A 24 0.06 18.07 13.16
CA ASN A 24 1.03 17.28 13.92
C ASN A 24 1.52 16.05 13.13
N ASP A 25 0.66 15.47 12.28
CA ASP A 25 0.96 14.28 11.49
C ASP A 25 1.47 14.63 10.08
N SER A 26 1.40 15.90 9.67
CA SER A 26 1.74 16.34 8.30
C SER A 26 3.16 15.95 7.90
N ASN A 27 4.12 16.06 8.82
CA ASN A 27 5.51 15.68 8.55
C ASN A 27 5.68 14.16 8.42
N GLU A 28 4.92 13.38 9.19
CA GLU A 28 4.91 11.92 9.09
C GLU A 28 4.32 11.47 7.75
N VAL A 29 3.19 12.04 7.34
CA VAL A 29 2.56 11.71 6.05
C VAL A 29 3.46 12.10 4.88
N LYS A 30 4.17 13.24 4.95
CA LYS A 30 5.16 13.60 3.92
C LYS A 30 6.27 12.56 3.82
N ARG A 31 6.82 12.10 4.95
CA ARG A 31 7.85 11.03 4.95
C ARG A 31 7.31 9.73 4.35
N ILE A 32 6.08 9.35 4.66
CA ILE A 32 5.42 8.17 4.07
C ILE A 32 5.25 8.34 2.56
N ARG A 33 4.74 9.49 2.11
CA ARG A 33 4.54 9.80 0.69
C ARG A 33 5.83 9.71 -0.10
N ASP A 34 6.91 10.25 0.44
CA ASP A 34 8.19 10.31 -0.26
C ASP A 34 8.88 8.93 -0.34
N ALA A 35 8.56 8.01 0.60
CA ALA A 35 9.13 6.66 0.64
C ALA A 35 8.28 5.58 -0.06
N LEU A 36 6.96 5.76 -0.12
CA LEU A 36 6.04 4.75 -0.62
C LEU A 36 5.91 4.78 -2.15
N CYS A 37 6.31 3.70 -2.82
CA CYS A 37 6.00 3.47 -4.23
C CYS A 37 4.81 2.52 -4.35
N ILE A 38 3.82 2.87 -5.18
CA ILE A 38 2.64 2.05 -5.42
C ILE A 38 2.67 1.57 -6.86
N GLU A 39 2.81 0.25 -7.04
CA GLU A 39 2.78 -0.38 -8.34
C GLU A 39 1.35 -0.76 -8.74
N SER A 40 0.81 -0.10 -9.76
CA SER A 40 -0.57 -0.28 -10.21
C SER A 40 -0.69 -0.97 -11.58
N LYS A 41 0.43 -1.35 -12.20
CA LYS A 41 0.42 -2.08 -13.47
C LYS A 41 -0.10 -3.50 -13.23
N GLU A 42 -1.02 -3.95 -14.10
CA GLU A 42 -1.54 -5.31 -14.05
C GLU A 42 -0.42 -6.34 -14.23
N ARG A 43 -0.40 -7.34 -13.34
CA ARG A 43 0.60 -8.41 -13.26
C ARG A 43 -0.07 -9.73 -12.92
N ILE A 44 0.61 -10.82 -13.25
CA ILE A 44 0.20 -12.16 -12.81
C ILE A 44 0.26 -12.18 -11.28
N LEU A 45 -0.86 -12.56 -10.66
CA LEU A 45 -0.96 -12.70 -9.21
C LEU A 45 -0.11 -13.89 -8.74
N TYR A 46 0.45 -13.77 -7.53
CA TYR A 46 1.00 -14.92 -6.83
C TYR A 46 -0.06 -16.02 -6.69
N PRO A 47 0.33 -17.30 -6.67
CA PRO A 47 -0.61 -18.40 -6.49
C PRO A 47 -1.36 -18.27 -5.16
N GLN A 48 -2.59 -18.78 -5.12
CA GLN A 48 -3.44 -18.70 -3.92
C GLN A 48 -2.80 -19.36 -2.68
N ASN A 49 -2.09 -20.48 -2.88
CA ASN A 49 -1.25 -21.10 -1.86
C ASN A 49 0.20 -20.65 -2.06
N LEU A 50 0.66 -19.77 -1.19
CA LEU A 50 2.01 -19.21 -1.26
C LEU A 50 3.07 -20.26 -0.89
N SER A 51 4.09 -20.40 -1.74
CA SER A 51 5.29 -21.15 -1.41
C SER A 51 6.28 -20.30 -0.58
N ARG A 52 7.26 -20.96 0.05
CA ARG A 52 8.37 -20.28 0.74
C ARG A 52 9.12 -19.31 -0.18
N ASP A 53 9.30 -19.66 -1.44
CA ASP A 53 9.99 -18.79 -2.41
C ASP A 53 9.14 -17.59 -2.81
N ASN A 54 7.80 -17.73 -2.89
CA ASN A 54 6.93 -16.58 -3.10
C ASN A 54 7.02 -15.59 -1.93
N LEU A 55 6.98 -16.08 -0.70
CA LEU A 55 7.14 -15.24 0.49
C LEU A 55 8.50 -14.52 0.49
N LYS A 56 9.55 -15.22 0.08
CA LYS A 56 10.90 -14.66 -0.06
C LYS A 56 10.95 -13.55 -1.11
N GLN A 57 10.22 -13.69 -2.22
CA GLN A 57 10.14 -12.66 -3.27
C GLN A 57 9.31 -11.45 -2.83
N MET A 58 8.23 -11.64 -2.07
CA MET A 58 7.37 -10.54 -1.61
C MET A 58 8.05 -9.62 -0.58
N ALA A 59 9.02 -10.13 0.19
CA ALA A 59 9.70 -9.38 1.25
C ALA A 59 11.02 -8.72 0.80
N ARG A 60 11.54 -9.11 -0.37
CA ARG A 60 12.77 -8.57 -0.95
C ARG A 60 12.50 -7.25 -1.65
#